data_AF-A0A1V5PCY6-F1
#
_entry.id   AF-A0A1V5PCY6-F1
#
_cell.length_a   1.000
_cell.length_b   1.000
_cell.length_c   1.000
_cell.angle_alpha   90.00
_cell.angle_beta   90.00
_cell.angle_gamma   90.00
#
_symmetry.space_group_name_H-M   'P 1'
#
loop_
_entity.id
_entity.type
_entity.pdbx_description
1 polymer ?
#
loop_
_entity_poly.entity_id
_entity_poly.type
_entity_poly.pdbx_seq_one_letter_code
_entity_poly.pdbx_strand_id
1 'polypeptide(L)'
;MNFLDLGILLIFAFFLLAGWYRGFFCTLLSIGAYTLSCGLALLLMPVASNLVKNNAKLYTMALYYAEGGELVRDVELSKTAISSLSSEQLSGIMESANLPLPMGSRISENIAREAFAKDALTTLGEYFNQTIVNVFINILCVLLVFIVLRLLFAFVINLIDYARSGYPVLSGADGILGASFGLIRGFLAMYILFLLAPVALIVLPKIKDYLDASYFGAFFYNSNFLLRLISGV
;
A
#
# COMPACT_ATOMS: atom_id res chain seq x y z
N MET A 1 0.82 24.57 1.28
CA MET A 1 -0.22 23.53 1.43
C MET A 1 -0.81 23.28 0.06
N ASN A 2 -0.55 22.10 -0.50
CA ASN A 2 -1.05 21.69 -1.82
C ASN A 2 -2.51 21.17 -1.70
N PHE A 3 -3.21 21.00 -2.82
CA PHE A 3 -4.55 20.38 -2.84
C PHE A 3 -4.58 19.01 -2.16
N LEU A 4 -3.47 18.28 -2.24
CA LEU A 4 -3.30 16.99 -1.57
C LEU A 4 -3.31 17.12 -0.03
N ASP A 5 -2.64 18.13 0.53
CA ASP A 5 -2.65 18.40 1.98
C ASP A 5 -4.08 18.71 2.46
N LEU A 6 -4.83 19.49 1.67
CA LEU A 6 -6.22 19.84 1.98
C LEU A 6 -7.13 18.60 1.95
N GLY A 7 -6.94 17.70 0.99
CA GLY A 7 -7.64 16.42 0.93
C GLY A 7 -7.36 15.54 2.17
N ILE A 8 -6.10 15.48 2.63
CA ILE A 8 -5.73 14.72 3.83
C ILE A 8 -6.40 15.31 5.08
N LEU A 9 -6.39 16.63 5.23
CA LEU A 9 -7.07 17.30 6.35
C LEU A 9 -8.58 17.07 6.35
N LEU A 10 -9.22 17.03 5.17
CA LEU A 10 -10.64 16.68 5.06
C LEU A 10 -10.91 15.24 5.50
N ILE A 11 -10.03 14.29 5.15
CA ILE A 11 -10.13 12.91 5.62
C ILE A 11 -10.03 12.85 7.15
N PHE A 12 -9.07 13.58 7.76
CA PHE A 12 -8.98 13.64 9.21
C PHE A 12 -10.19 14.29 9.86
N ALA A 13 -10.70 15.38 9.31
CA ALA A 13 -11.92 16.02 9.80
C ALA A 13 -13.11 15.04 9.75
N PHE A 14 -13.25 14.28 8.66
CA PHE A 14 -14.27 13.26 8.52
C PHE A 14 -14.15 12.17 9.60
N PHE A 15 -12.94 11.63 9.82
CA PHE A 15 -12.72 10.59 10.83
C PHE A 15 -12.87 11.11 12.27
N LEU A 16 -12.50 12.36 12.53
CA LEU A 16 -12.72 13.02 13.80
C LEU A 16 -14.22 13.14 14.10
N LEU A 17 -14.99 13.68 13.15
CA LEU A 17 -16.44 13.84 13.30
C LEU A 17 -17.16 12.49 13.40
N ALA A 18 -16.75 11.50 12.60
CA ALA A 18 -17.29 10.15 12.67
C ALA A 18 -17.00 9.48 14.03
N GLY A 19 -15.80 9.70 14.58
CA GLY A 19 -15.42 9.23 15.91
C GLY A 19 -16.22 9.92 17.02
N TRP A 20 -16.44 11.23 16.90
CA TRP A 20 -17.29 11.98 17.83
C TRP A 20 -18.71 11.41 17.84
N TYR A 21 -19.30 11.19 16.66
CA TYR A 21 -20.69 10.75 16.54
C TYR A 21 -20.92 9.32 17.05
N ARG A 22 -19.98 8.41 16.78
CA ARG A 22 -20.11 6.98 17.16
C ARG A 22 -19.67 6.69 18.61
N GLY A 23 -19.06 7.65 19.30
CA GLY A 23 -18.54 7.46 20.65
C GLY A 23 -17.22 6.66 20.70
N PHE A 24 -16.67 6.52 21.90
CA PHE A 24 -15.35 5.91 22.11
C PHE A 24 -15.35 4.41 21.79
N PHE A 25 -16.32 3.66 22.34
CA PHE A 25 -16.30 2.20 22.27
C PHE A 25 -16.37 1.67 20.82
N CYS A 26 -17.30 2.20 20.02
CA CYS A 26 -17.45 1.79 18.62
C CYS A 26 -16.24 2.22 17.78
N THR A 27 -15.63 3.36 18.11
CA THR A 27 -14.40 3.82 17.44
C THR A 27 -13.20 2.94 17.79
N LEU A 28 -13.05 2.55 19.06
CA LEU A 28 -12.00 1.64 19.52
C LEU A 28 -12.12 0.27 18.86
N LEU A 29 -13.32 -0.31 18.84
CA LEU A 29 -13.57 -1.59 18.18
C LEU A 29 -13.27 -1.49 16.68
N SER A 30 -13.61 -0.36 16.05
CA SER A 30 -13.27 -0.12 14.66
C SER A 30 -11.77 0.01 14.40
N ILE A 31 -10.97 0.52 15.34
CA ILE A 31 -9.52 0.56 15.22
C ILE A 31 -8.97 -0.86 15.30
N GLY A 32 -9.44 -1.66 16.27
CA GLY A 32 -9.06 -3.06 16.39
C GLY A 32 -9.41 -3.87 15.12
N ALA A 33 -10.61 -3.70 14.59
CA ALA A 33 -10.99 -4.31 13.32
C ALA A 33 -10.11 -3.84 12.15
N TYR A 34 -9.69 -2.58 12.14
CA TYR A 34 -8.84 -2.02 11.11
C TYR A 34 -7.44 -2.66 11.14
N THR A 35 -6.82 -2.71 12.31
CA THR A 35 -5.49 -3.31 12.49
C THR A 35 -5.52 -4.82 12.21
N LEU A 36 -6.57 -5.53 12.66
CA LEU A 36 -6.78 -6.94 12.33
C LEU A 36 -6.97 -7.17 10.84
N SER A 37 -7.78 -6.35 10.16
CA SER A 37 -7.97 -6.43 8.70
C SER A 37 -6.65 -6.26 7.96
N CYS A 38 -5.84 -5.30 8.40
CA CYS A 38 -4.53 -5.03 7.82
C CYS A 38 -3.57 -6.19 8.02
N GLY A 39 -3.44 -6.70 9.25
CA GLY A 39 -2.59 -7.86 9.55
C GLY A 39 -3.00 -9.11 8.76
N LEU A 40 -4.30 -9.42 8.72
CA LEU A 40 -4.82 -10.55 7.95
C LEU A 40 -4.63 -10.37 6.45
N ALA A 41 -4.78 -9.15 5.92
CA ALA A 41 -4.54 -8.88 4.50
C ALA A 41 -3.08 -9.11 4.11
N LEU A 42 -2.12 -8.75 4.97
CA LEU A 42 -0.71 -9.04 4.75
C LEU A 42 -0.39 -10.53 4.85
N LEU A 43 -1.03 -11.26 5.77
CA LEU A 43 -0.87 -12.72 5.90
C LEU A 43 -1.46 -13.49 4.72
N LEU A 44 -2.59 -13.02 4.18
CA LEU A 44 -3.28 -13.64 3.04
C LEU A 44 -2.76 -13.15 1.68
N MET A 45 -1.87 -12.15 1.66
CA MET A 45 -1.24 -11.61 0.46
C MET A 45 -0.68 -12.68 -0.48
N PRO A 46 0.19 -13.64 -0.05
CA PRO A 46 0.75 -14.63 -0.96
C PRO A 46 -0.32 -15.56 -1.55
N VAL A 47 -1.38 -15.86 -0.80
CA VAL A 47 -2.50 -16.67 -1.29
C VAL A 47 -3.27 -15.89 -2.37
N ALA A 48 -3.62 -14.63 -2.07
CA ALA A 48 -4.35 -13.78 -2.99
C ALA A 48 -3.56 -13.48 -4.28
N SER A 49 -2.27 -13.21 -4.17
CA SER A 49 -1.43 -12.91 -5.34
C SER A 49 -1.21 -14.13 -6.22
N ASN A 50 -1.04 -15.32 -5.65
CA ASN A 50 -0.96 -16.56 -6.42
C ASN A 50 -2.26 -16.85 -7.20
N LEU A 51 -3.43 -16.54 -6.64
CA LEU A 51 -4.71 -16.66 -7.36
C LEU A 51 -4.78 -15.74 -8.58
N VAL A 52 -4.26 -14.50 -8.46
CA VAL A 52 -4.19 -13.55 -9.57
C VAL A 52 -3.19 -14.01 -10.63
N LYS A 53 -1.99 -14.43 -10.21
CA LYS A 53 -0.92 -14.91 -11.11
C LYS A 53 -1.32 -16.18 -11.88
N ASN A 54 -2.10 -17.07 -11.26
CA ASN A 54 -2.60 -18.28 -11.92
C ASN A 54 -3.70 -18.01 -12.96
N ASN A 55 -4.32 -16.82 -12.95
CA ASN A 55 -5.32 -16.44 -13.93
C ASN A 55 -4.69 -15.61 -15.04
N ALA A 56 -4.50 -16.22 -16.21
CA ALA A 56 -3.84 -15.59 -17.36
C ALA A 56 -4.45 -14.21 -17.72
N LYS A 57 -5.77 -14.05 -17.66
CA LYS A 57 -6.41 -12.77 -17.99
C LYS A 57 -6.06 -11.66 -17.00
N LEU A 58 -6.10 -11.97 -15.70
CA LEU A 58 -5.77 -11.00 -14.66
C LEU A 58 -4.28 -10.68 -14.64
N TYR A 59 -3.44 -11.69 -14.88
CA TYR A 59 -2.00 -11.52 -14.98
C TYR A 59 -1.60 -10.64 -16.18
N THR A 60 -2.15 -10.90 -17.37
CA THR A 60 -1.91 -10.04 -18.55
C THR A 60 -2.44 -8.62 -18.35
N MET A 61 -3.57 -8.45 -17.65
CA MET A 61 -4.07 -7.12 -17.30
C MET A 61 -3.13 -6.41 -16.33
N ALA A 62 -2.63 -7.11 -15.30
CA ALA A 62 -1.65 -6.55 -14.37
C ALA A 62 -0.36 -6.17 -15.11
N LEU A 63 0.12 -7.01 -16.03
CA LEU A 63 1.23 -6.67 -16.91
C LEU A 63 0.95 -5.41 -17.73
N TYR A 64 -0.20 -5.28 -18.37
CA TYR A 64 -0.51 -4.08 -19.17
C TYR A 64 -0.50 -2.76 -18.36
N TYR A 65 -0.95 -2.79 -17.10
CA TYR A 65 -0.97 -1.61 -16.23
C TYR A 65 0.33 -1.40 -15.43
N ALA A 66 1.11 -2.45 -15.21
CA ALA A 66 2.41 -2.39 -14.54
C ALA A 66 3.56 -2.16 -15.54
N GLU A 67 3.45 -2.63 -16.77
CA GLU A 67 4.28 -2.29 -17.93
C GLU A 67 3.91 -0.90 -18.45
N GLY A 68 4.23 0.12 -17.66
CA GLY A 68 4.57 1.41 -18.21
C GLY A 68 5.95 1.31 -18.86
N GLY A 69 6.06 0.69 -20.04
CA GLY A 69 7.31 0.40 -20.77
C GLY A 69 8.26 1.58 -21.04
N GLU A 70 7.92 2.78 -20.56
CA GLU A 70 8.79 3.96 -20.48
C GLU A 70 9.72 3.99 -19.24
N LEU A 71 9.56 3.10 -18.26
CA LEU A 71 10.41 3.06 -17.05
C LEU A 71 11.78 2.41 -17.28
N VAL A 72 11.96 1.64 -18.36
CA VAL A 72 13.27 1.17 -18.82
C VAL A 72 13.85 2.23 -19.74
N ARG A 73 14.38 3.30 -19.15
CA ARG A 73 15.00 4.41 -19.89
C ARG A 73 16.24 4.01 -20.69
N ASP A 74 16.79 2.82 -20.44
CA ASP A 74 17.99 2.33 -21.11
C ASP A 74 17.88 0.84 -21.48
N VAL A 75 17.59 0.59 -22.75
CA VAL A 75 17.38 -0.76 -23.32
C VAL A 75 18.66 -1.59 -23.25
N GLU A 76 19.83 -0.95 -23.24
CA GLU A 76 21.12 -1.63 -23.24
C GLU A 76 21.45 -2.19 -21.84
N LEU A 77 21.26 -1.39 -20.79
CA LEU A 77 21.44 -1.84 -19.39
C LEU A 77 20.42 -2.90 -18.96
N SER A 78 19.22 -2.90 -19.55
CA SER A 78 18.19 -3.88 -19.25
C SER A 78 18.56 -5.31 -19.65
N LYS A 79 19.43 -5.46 -20.67
CA LYS A 79 19.86 -6.76 -21.21
C LYS A 79 21.12 -7.29 -20.53
N THR A 80 21.74 -6.50 -19.67
CA THR A 80 22.96 -6.90 -18.95
C THR A 80 22.65 -8.00 -17.94
N ALA A 81 23.47 -9.05 -17.96
CA ALA A 81 23.36 -10.14 -16.98
C ALA A 81 23.69 -9.63 -15.58
N ILE A 82 22.88 -9.96 -14.59
CA ILE A 82 23.07 -9.52 -13.20
C ILE A 82 24.43 -9.96 -12.66
N SER A 83 24.88 -11.16 -13.06
CA SER A 83 26.17 -11.73 -12.69
C SER A 83 27.39 -10.91 -13.17
N SER A 84 27.20 -9.96 -14.08
CA SER A 84 28.26 -9.10 -14.62
C SER A 84 28.32 -7.71 -13.98
N LEU A 85 27.38 -7.38 -13.09
CA LEU A 85 27.29 -6.07 -12.43
C LEU A 85 27.87 -6.14 -11.02
N SER A 86 28.70 -5.16 -10.65
CA SER A 86 29.13 -4.99 -9.26
C SER A 86 28.00 -4.39 -8.41
N SER A 87 28.07 -4.58 -7.09
CA SER A 87 27.10 -3.99 -6.14
C SER A 87 27.03 -2.47 -6.23
N GLU A 88 28.17 -1.82 -6.50
CA GLU A 88 28.27 -0.36 -6.67
C GLU A 88 27.56 0.10 -7.95
N GLN A 89 27.77 -0.61 -9.07
CA GLN A 89 27.08 -0.32 -10.33
C GLN A 89 25.56 -0.50 -10.18
N LEU A 90 25.13 -1.55 -9.48
CA LEU A 90 23.72 -1.78 -9.20
C LEU A 90 23.12 -0.64 -8.38
N SER A 91 23.80 -0.17 -7.33
CA SER A 91 23.31 0.97 -6.52
C SER A 91 23.16 2.26 -7.33
N GLY A 92 24.12 2.56 -8.23
CA GLY A 92 24.05 3.74 -9.09
C GLY A 92 22.89 3.69 -10.11
N ILE A 93 22.63 2.50 -10.67
CA ILE A 93 21.47 2.27 -11.56
C ILE A 93 20.17 2.46 -10.79
N MET A 94 20.09 1.96 -9.56
CA MET A 94 18.89 2.07 -8.73
C MET A 94 18.59 3.51 -8.31
N GLU A 95 19.62 4.29 -7.96
CA GLU A 95 19.48 5.69 -7.57
C GLU A 95 19.04 6.56 -8.76
N SER A 96 19.60 6.31 -9.95
CA SER A 96 19.20 7.00 -11.19
C SER A 96 17.80 6.63 -11.68
N ALA A 97 17.32 5.42 -11.38
CA ALA A 97 15.99 4.96 -11.79
C ALA A 97 14.82 5.65 -11.07
N ASN A 98 15.07 6.39 -9.98
CA ASN A 98 14.06 7.17 -9.23
C ASN A 98 12.77 6.35 -8.94
N LEU A 99 12.96 5.11 -8.49
CA LEU A 99 11.88 4.14 -8.34
C LEU A 99 10.94 4.49 -7.17
N PRO A 100 9.62 4.29 -7.32
CA PRO A 100 8.70 4.38 -6.20
C PRO A 100 9.02 3.36 -5.10
N LEU A 101 8.81 3.72 -3.83
CA LEU A 101 8.87 2.79 -2.71
C LEU A 101 7.74 1.75 -2.87
N PRO A 102 7.95 0.44 -2.59
CA PRO A 102 9.16 -0.20 -2.09
C PRO A 102 10.05 -0.82 -3.19
N MET A 103 9.85 -0.47 -4.47
CA MET A 103 10.38 -1.20 -5.62
C MET A 103 11.89 -1.36 -5.58
N GLY A 104 12.63 -0.28 -5.33
CA GLY A 104 14.09 -0.33 -5.25
C GLY A 104 14.56 -1.37 -4.22
N SER A 105 14.11 -1.25 -2.97
CA SER A 105 14.50 -2.19 -1.90
C SER A 105 14.15 -3.64 -2.24
N ARG A 106 13.03 -3.88 -2.93
CA ARG A 106 12.62 -5.23 -3.35
C ARG A 106 13.45 -5.79 -4.48
N ILE A 107 13.84 -4.96 -5.45
CA ILE A 107 14.72 -5.38 -6.53
C ILE A 107 16.08 -5.79 -5.96
N SER A 108 16.68 -4.99 -5.06
CA SER A 108 17.95 -5.35 -4.41
C SER A 108 17.84 -6.66 -3.63
N GLU A 109 16.76 -6.83 -2.86
CA GLU A 109 16.54 -8.05 -2.07
C GLU A 109 16.35 -9.28 -2.95
N ASN A 110 15.60 -9.15 -4.05
CA ASN A 110 15.35 -10.23 -5.00
C ASN A 110 16.61 -10.63 -5.76
N ILE A 111 17.43 -9.66 -6.18
CA ILE A 111 18.74 -9.90 -6.80
C ILE A 111 19.67 -10.64 -5.82
N ALA A 112 19.79 -10.15 -4.59
CA ALA A 112 20.67 -10.74 -3.58
C ALA A 112 20.27 -12.17 -3.18
N ARG A 113 18.99 -12.53 -3.34
CA ARG A 113 18.46 -13.87 -3.04
C ARG A 113 18.31 -14.77 -4.26
N GLU A 114 18.66 -14.28 -5.45
CA GLU A 114 18.40 -14.98 -6.72
C GLU A 114 16.93 -15.46 -6.82
N ALA A 115 15.99 -14.62 -6.38
CA ALA A 115 14.60 -15.02 -6.11
C ALA A 115 13.87 -15.60 -7.34
N PHE A 116 14.33 -15.26 -8.55
CA PHE A 116 13.76 -15.71 -9.82
C PHE A 116 14.66 -16.69 -10.60
N ALA A 117 15.70 -17.25 -9.98
CA ALA A 117 16.56 -18.24 -10.64
C ALA A 117 15.79 -19.46 -11.15
N LYS A 118 14.68 -19.82 -10.48
CA LYS A 118 13.78 -20.91 -10.89
C LYS A 118 13.00 -20.60 -12.18
N ASP A 119 12.79 -19.32 -12.47
CA ASP A 119 12.06 -18.84 -13.64
C ASP A 119 13.01 -18.55 -14.82
N ALA A 120 14.28 -18.94 -14.71
CA ALA A 120 15.35 -18.72 -15.69
C ALA A 120 15.61 -17.23 -16.05
N LEU A 121 15.17 -16.30 -15.19
CA LEU A 121 15.46 -14.87 -15.34
C LEU A 121 16.92 -14.61 -14.96
N THR A 122 17.66 -13.90 -15.83
CA THR A 122 19.11 -13.69 -15.67
C THR A 122 19.54 -12.24 -15.92
N THR A 123 18.68 -11.43 -16.52
CA THR A 123 18.98 -10.04 -16.86
C THR A 123 18.44 -9.07 -15.83
N LEU A 124 19.07 -7.89 -15.75
CA LEU A 124 18.64 -6.83 -14.84
C LEU A 124 17.20 -6.36 -15.15
N GLY A 125 16.87 -6.20 -16.45
CA GLY A 125 15.55 -5.78 -16.90
C GLY A 125 14.45 -6.77 -16.50
N GLU A 126 14.72 -8.07 -16.58
CA GLU A 126 13.79 -9.11 -16.14
C GLU A 126 13.52 -9.03 -14.63
N TYR A 127 14.55 -8.87 -13.80
CA TYR A 127 14.37 -8.74 -12.35
C TYR A 127 13.61 -7.47 -11.97
N PHE A 128 13.89 -6.35 -12.65
CA PHE A 128 13.15 -5.10 -12.49
C PHE A 128 11.67 -5.31 -12.83
N ASN A 129 11.38 -5.80 -14.04
CA ASN A 129 10.02 -5.97 -14.51
C ASN A 129 9.24 -6.94 -13.61
N GLN A 130 9.81 -8.11 -13.34
CA GLN A 130 9.16 -9.13 -12.52
C GLN A 130 8.89 -8.64 -11.10
N THR A 131 9.85 -7.94 -10.49
CA THR A 131 9.65 -7.37 -9.14
C THR A 131 8.57 -6.29 -9.14
N ILE A 132 8.56 -5.39 -10.13
CA ILE A 132 7.57 -4.32 -10.24
C ILE A 132 6.16 -4.90 -10.38
N VAL A 133 5.99 -5.89 -11.28
CA VAL A 133 4.71 -6.57 -11.51
C VAL A 133 4.24 -7.30 -10.25
N ASN A 134 5.14 -8.02 -9.58
CA ASN A 134 4.81 -8.73 -8.34
C ASN A 134 4.37 -7.77 -7.23
N VAL A 135 5.10 -6.68 -7.01
CA VAL A 135 4.73 -5.67 -6.01
C VAL A 135 3.41 -4.99 -6.37
N PHE A 136 3.18 -4.68 -7.65
CA PHE A 136 1.92 -4.12 -8.14
C PHE A 136 0.73 -5.05 -7.83
N ILE A 137 0.84 -6.34 -8.18
CA ILE A 137 -0.18 -7.35 -7.88
C ILE A 137 -0.39 -7.47 -6.37
N ASN A 138 0.70 -7.53 -5.60
CA ASN A 138 0.65 -7.70 -4.15
C ASN A 138 -0.03 -6.50 -3.47
N ILE A 139 0.24 -5.26 -3.89
CA ILE A 139 -0.47 -4.05 -3.40
C ILE A 139 -1.97 -4.18 -3.64
N LEU A 140 -2.38 -4.50 -4.88
CA LEU A 140 -3.80 -4.61 -5.22
C LEU A 140 -4.49 -5.74 -4.45
N CYS A 141 -3.82 -6.88 -4.27
CA CYS A 141 -4.33 -8.00 -3.50
C CYS A 141 -4.52 -7.65 -2.03
N VAL A 142 -3.52 -7.02 -1.39
CA VAL A 142 -3.61 -6.58 0.00
C VAL A 142 -4.78 -5.61 0.18
N LEU A 143 -4.94 -4.65 -0.74
CA LEU A 143 -6.04 -3.70 -0.70
C LEU A 143 -7.41 -4.37 -0.86
N LEU A 144 -7.55 -5.30 -1.80
CA LEU A 144 -8.80 -6.03 -2.03
C LEU A 144 -9.17 -6.86 -0.80
N VAL A 145 -8.22 -7.66 -0.29
CA VAL A 145 -8.43 -8.47 0.92
C VAL A 145 -8.76 -7.58 2.11
N PHE A 146 -8.05 -6.47 2.28
CA PHE A 146 -8.33 -5.49 3.33
C PHE A 146 -9.76 -4.94 3.22
N ILE A 147 -10.23 -4.56 2.02
CA ILE A 147 -11.59 -4.05 1.81
C ILE A 147 -12.62 -5.11 2.20
N VAL A 148 -12.45 -6.36 1.75
CA VAL A 148 -13.36 -7.47 2.08
C VAL A 148 -13.42 -7.70 3.59
N LEU A 149 -12.27 -7.84 4.24
CA LEU A 149 -12.20 -8.00 5.69
C LEU A 149 -12.79 -6.80 6.43
N ARG A 150 -12.54 -5.59 5.95
CA ARG A 150 -13.05 -4.36 6.55
C ARG A 150 -14.57 -4.31 6.48
N LEU A 151 -15.17 -4.73 5.36
CA LEU A 151 -16.62 -4.84 5.20
C LEU A 151 -17.22 -5.88 6.16
N LEU A 152 -16.59 -7.05 6.27
CA LEU A 152 -17.02 -8.10 7.21
C LEU A 152 -16.99 -7.60 8.66
N PHE A 153 -15.88 -7.01 9.10
CA PHE A 153 -15.80 -6.47 10.46
C PHE A 153 -16.70 -5.25 10.67
N ALA A 154 -16.90 -4.40 9.65
CA ALA A 154 -17.85 -3.29 9.75
C ALA A 154 -19.27 -3.81 9.99
N PHE A 155 -19.67 -4.88 9.30
CA PHE A 155 -20.95 -5.53 9.51
C PHE A 155 -21.10 -6.07 10.94
N VAL A 156 -20.08 -6.79 11.44
CA VAL A 156 -20.06 -7.30 12.83
C VAL A 156 -20.12 -6.17 13.85
N ILE A 157 -19.37 -5.09 13.65
CA ILE A 157 -19.39 -3.92 14.56
C ILE A 157 -20.76 -3.27 14.58
N ASN A 158 -21.38 -3.07 13.42
CA ASN A 158 -22.71 -2.46 13.35
C ASN A 158 -23.78 -3.36 14.00
N LEU A 159 -23.64 -4.69 13.91
CA LEU A 159 -24.52 -5.63 14.63
C LEU A 159 -24.36 -5.52 16.15
N ILE A 160 -23.13 -5.42 16.64
CA ILE A 160 -22.84 -5.22 18.07
C ILE A 160 -23.42 -3.89 18.54
N ASP A 161 -23.25 -2.83 17.75
CA ASP A 161 -23.78 -1.50 18.05
C ASP A 161 -25.31 -1.53 18.13
N TYR A 162 -25.97 -2.15 17.14
CA TYR A 162 -27.42 -2.34 17.14
C TYR A 162 -27.92 -3.14 18.35
N ALA A 163 -27.22 -4.21 18.74
CA ALA A 163 -27.57 -4.99 19.93
C ALA A 163 -27.39 -4.20 21.24
N ARG A 164 -26.52 -3.18 21.25
CA ARG A 164 -26.23 -2.35 22.44
C ARG A 164 -27.05 -1.07 22.53
N SER A 165 -27.89 -0.77 21.54
CA SER A 165 -28.78 0.42 21.47
C SER A 165 -29.61 0.71 22.73
N GLY A 166 -29.72 -0.23 23.68
CA GLY A 166 -30.40 -0.06 24.96
C GLY A 166 -29.56 0.55 26.10
N TYR A 167 -28.24 0.73 25.94
CA TYR A 167 -27.38 1.29 27.00
C TYR A 167 -27.06 2.76 26.74
N PRO A 168 -27.26 3.67 27.73
CA PRO A 168 -26.96 5.08 27.57
C PRO A 168 -25.45 5.25 27.33
N VAL A 169 -25.12 5.78 26.16
CA VAL A 169 -23.77 6.20 25.78
C VAL A 169 -23.19 7.04 26.92
N LEU A 170 -22.01 6.64 27.42
CA LEU A 170 -21.37 7.32 28.55
C LEU A 170 -21.33 8.84 28.29
N SER A 171 -21.65 9.60 29.34
CA SER A 171 -21.61 11.07 29.47
C SER A 171 -20.62 11.79 28.53
N GLY A 172 -20.95 13.03 28.11
CA GLY A 172 -20.32 13.87 27.07
C GLY A 172 -18.77 13.90 26.87
N ALA A 173 -17.97 13.30 27.76
CA ALA A 173 -16.57 12.94 27.52
C ALA A 173 -16.40 11.83 26.46
N ASP A 174 -17.40 10.97 26.24
CA ASP A 174 -17.33 9.87 25.25
C ASP A 174 -17.17 10.37 23.82
N GLY A 175 -17.75 11.53 23.49
CA GLY A 175 -17.60 12.17 22.18
C GLY A 175 -16.18 12.69 21.93
N ILE A 176 -15.53 13.27 22.96
CA ILE A 176 -14.14 13.76 22.84
C ILE A 176 -13.18 12.58 22.69
N LEU A 177 -13.33 11.53 23.50
CA LEU A 177 -12.53 10.31 23.38
C LEU A 177 -12.78 9.62 22.04
N GLY A 178 -14.03 9.57 21.57
CA GLY A 178 -14.40 9.10 20.24
C GLY A 178 -13.71 9.89 19.14
N ALA A 179 -13.68 11.22 19.23
CA ALA A 179 -13.01 12.09 18.27
C ALA A 179 -11.48 11.86 18.23
N SER A 180 -10.83 11.75 19.39
CA SER A 180 -9.39 11.48 19.49
C SER A 180 -9.01 10.13 18.88
N PHE A 181 -9.76 9.07 19.19
CA PHE A 181 -9.55 7.76 18.58
C PHE A 181 -9.96 7.75 17.10
N GLY A 182 -10.93 8.58 16.71
CA GLY A 182 -11.29 8.84 15.33
C GLY A 182 -10.10 9.33 14.52
N LEU A 183 -9.31 10.26 15.06
CA LEU A 183 -8.07 10.71 14.43
C LEU A 183 -7.04 9.60 14.26
N ILE A 184 -6.83 8.75 15.27
CA ILE A 184 -5.93 7.58 15.17
C ILE A 184 -6.39 6.68 14.03
N ARG A 185 -7.70 6.42 13.95
CA ARG A 185 -8.29 5.64 12.86
C ARG A 185 -8.07 6.32 11.50
N GLY A 186 -8.21 7.64 11.43
CA GLY A 186 -7.91 8.41 10.22
C GLY A 186 -6.45 8.29 9.81
N PHE A 187 -5.52 8.34 10.76
CA PHE A 187 -4.09 8.15 10.52
C PHE A 187 -3.79 6.76 9.92
N LEU A 188 -4.42 5.71 10.48
CA LEU A 188 -4.36 4.37 9.93
C LEU A 188 -4.98 4.27 8.52
N ALA A 189 -6.10 4.98 8.29
CA ALA A 189 -6.75 5.11 6.98
C ALA A 189 -5.78 5.67 5.92
N MET A 190 -5.00 6.68 6.29
CA MET A 190 -4.02 7.28 5.40
C MET A 190 -2.92 6.29 5.00
N TYR A 191 -2.41 5.46 5.91
CA TYR A 191 -1.40 4.46 5.53
C TYR A 191 -1.91 3.46 4.49
N ILE A 192 -3.17 3.02 4.59
CA ILE A 192 -3.76 2.14 3.57
C ILE A 192 -4.01 2.90 2.27
N LEU A 193 -4.48 4.15 2.32
CA LEU A 193 -4.67 4.95 1.11
C LEU A 193 -3.33 5.13 0.36
N PHE A 194 -2.25 5.40 1.09
CA PHE A 194 -0.92 5.57 0.53
C PHE A 194 -0.26 4.26 0.07
N LEU A 195 -0.86 3.08 0.31
CA LEU A 195 -0.45 1.86 -0.39
C LEU A 195 -0.69 1.95 -1.90
N LEU A 196 -1.65 2.78 -2.35
CA LEU A 196 -1.89 3.03 -3.78
C LEU A 196 -0.89 4.01 -4.40
N ALA A 197 -0.12 4.74 -3.59
CA ALA A 197 0.80 5.76 -4.11
C ALA A 197 1.83 5.20 -5.11
N PRO A 198 2.51 4.06 -4.87
CA PRO A 198 3.46 3.51 -5.83
C PRO A 198 2.79 3.12 -7.15
N VAL A 199 1.59 2.55 -7.08
CA VAL A 199 0.77 2.19 -8.24
C VAL A 199 0.40 3.45 -9.02
N ALA A 200 -0.05 4.51 -8.33
CA ALA A 200 -0.39 5.79 -8.95
C ALA A 200 0.84 6.46 -9.60
N LEU A 201 2.02 6.36 -8.99
CA LEU A 201 3.26 6.92 -9.55
C LEU A 201 3.72 6.19 -10.82
N ILE A 202 3.51 4.87 -10.90
CA ILE A 202 3.81 4.09 -12.11
C ILE A 202 2.87 4.48 -13.25
N VAL A 203 1.57 4.58 -12.98
CA VAL A 203 0.57 4.90 -14.00
C VAL A 203 0.60 6.38 -14.39
N LEU A 204 0.88 7.27 -13.44
CA LEU A 204 0.83 8.72 -13.62
C LEU A 204 2.07 9.38 -12.97
N PRO A 205 3.24 9.36 -13.64
CA PRO A 205 4.48 9.90 -13.08
C PRO A 205 4.41 11.39 -12.75
N LYS A 206 3.54 12.15 -13.43
CA LYS A 206 3.28 13.58 -13.15
C LYS A 206 2.72 13.85 -11.75
N ILE A 207 2.15 12.85 -11.07
CA ILE A 207 1.66 12.99 -9.68
C ILE A 207 2.83 13.15 -8.70
N LYS A 208 4.04 12.71 -9.07
CA LYS A 208 5.22 12.77 -8.21
C LYS A 208 5.50 14.20 -7.72
N ASP A 209 5.45 15.19 -8.61
CA ASP A 209 5.72 16.59 -8.24
C ASP A 209 4.68 17.13 -7.24
N TYR A 210 3.41 16.72 -7.39
CA TYR A 210 2.35 17.09 -6.44
C TYR A 210 2.51 16.42 -5.09
N LEU A 211 2.98 15.16 -5.08
CA LEU A 211 3.25 14.38 -3.88
C LEU A 211 4.45 14.96 -3.10
N ASP A 212 5.54 15.29 -3.80
CA ASP A 212 6.76 15.84 -3.21
C ASP A 212 6.54 17.28 -2.69
N ALA A 213 5.69 18.07 -3.36
CA ALA A 213 5.31 19.39 -2.89
C ALA A 213 4.34 19.38 -1.69
N SER A 214 3.78 18.22 -1.33
CA SER A 214 2.84 18.06 -0.22
C SER A 214 3.55 17.60 1.05
N TYR A 215 3.36 18.33 2.14
CA TYR A 215 3.95 17.97 3.44
C TYR A 215 3.37 16.66 3.96
N PHE A 216 2.04 16.54 4.01
CA PHE A 216 1.40 15.33 4.51
C PHE A 216 1.53 14.17 3.52
N GLY A 217 1.50 14.44 2.21
CA GLY A 217 1.70 13.43 1.18
C GLY A 217 3.06 12.77 1.26
N ALA A 218 4.13 13.58 1.26
CA ALA A 218 5.48 13.08 1.43
C ALA A 218 5.65 12.34 2.76
N PHE A 219 5.06 12.84 3.85
CA PHE A 219 5.11 12.17 5.15
C PHE A 219 4.47 10.77 5.12
N PHE A 220 3.23 10.65 4.63
CA PHE A 220 2.51 9.37 4.61
C PHE A 220 3.10 8.38 3.62
N TYR A 221 3.69 8.85 2.53
CA TYR A 221 4.38 8.01 1.57
C TYR A 221 5.70 7.45 2.11
N ASN A 222 6.59 8.32 2.59
CA ASN A 222 7.93 7.92 3.04
C ASN A 222 7.92 7.16 4.36
N SER A 223 6.96 7.47 5.24
CA SER A 223 6.80 6.82 6.55
C SER A 223 5.92 5.57 6.47
N ASN A 224 5.46 5.16 5.28
CA ASN A 224 4.54 4.05 5.14
C ASN A 224 5.21 2.71 5.47
N PHE A 225 4.99 2.21 6.68
CA PHE A 225 5.51 0.92 7.10
C PHE A 225 4.85 -0.25 6.33
N LEU A 226 3.61 -0.09 5.85
CA LEU A 226 2.91 -1.13 5.09
C LEU A 226 3.58 -1.38 3.73
N LEU A 227 4.07 -0.32 3.07
CA LEU A 227 4.84 -0.45 1.84
C LEU A 227 6.08 -1.33 2.04
N ARG A 228 6.75 -1.20 3.20
CA ARG A 228 7.93 -1.99 3.54
C ARG A 228 7.62 -3.46 3.85
N LEU A 229 6.35 -3.83 4.04
CA LEU A 229 5.93 -5.20 4.32
C LEU A 229 5.44 -5.95 3.08
N ILE A 230 5.17 -5.25 1.97
CA ILE A 230 4.71 -5.87 0.73
C ILE A 230 5.81 -6.69 0.08
N SER A 231 5.55 -7.97 -0.21
CA SER A 231 6.52 -8.88 -0.85
C SER A 231 6.88 -8.41 -2.27
N GLY A 232 8.15 -8.60 -2.65
CA GLY A 232 8.65 -8.42 -4.02
C GLY A 232 8.61 -9.69 -4.89
N VAL A 233 8.20 -10.81 -4.30
CA VAL A 233 8.10 -12.14 -4.93
C VAL A 233 6.65 -12.58 -4.90
#